data_AF-A0A5Y6RVD4-F1
#
_entry.id   AF-A0A5Y6RVD4-F1
#
_cell.length_a   1.000
_cell.length_b   1.000
_cell.length_c   1.000
_cell.angle_alpha   90.00
_cell.angle_beta   90.00
_cell.angle_gamma   90.00
#
_symmetry.space_group_name_H-M   'P 1'
#
loop_
_entity.id
_entity.type
_entity.pdbx_description
1 polymer ?
#
loop_
_entity_poly.entity_id
_entity_poly.type
_entity_poly.pdbx_seq_one_letter_code
_entity_poly.pdbx_strand_id
1 'polypeptide(L)'
;MKKFKNTDSGLTPFKKKLLETDSDFILISFQKVVDCNTYGLCLTNKHDKYNELNQKHYNTELLKLFNFLCKKTWQEVNNLRHNMNYGLEIVKIDNMRNLKQNIYTAFNDLNQKTMYNFRFKDYRACGYRKNSTFYLVCIDHDYSLYDHGK
;
A
#
# COMPACT_ATOMS: atom_id res chain seq x y z
N MET A 1 14.00 47.06 -11.06
CA MET A 1 13.69 46.13 -9.95
C MET A 1 12.23 45.68 -10.05
N LYS A 2 11.97 44.46 -10.53
CA LYS A 2 10.60 43.89 -10.56
C LYS A 2 10.32 43.19 -9.23
N LYS A 3 9.29 43.64 -8.50
CA LYS A 3 8.80 43.01 -7.27
C LYS A 3 8.07 41.72 -7.64
N PHE A 4 8.54 40.58 -7.14
CA PHE A 4 7.79 39.33 -7.17
C PHE A 4 6.69 39.40 -6.10
N LYS A 5 5.44 39.17 -6.52
CA LYS A 5 4.32 38.95 -5.60
C LYS A 5 4.45 37.52 -5.06
N ASN A 6 4.56 37.40 -3.74
CA ASN A 6 4.32 36.15 -3.04
C ASN A 6 2.86 35.75 -3.27
N THR A 7 2.64 34.61 -3.92
CA THR A 7 1.36 33.90 -3.88
C THR A 7 1.52 32.73 -2.94
N ASP A 8 1.37 33.01 -1.64
CA ASP A 8 1.03 31.98 -0.67
C ASP A 8 -0.41 31.54 -0.96
N SER A 9 -0.58 30.60 -1.89
CA SER A 9 -1.83 29.87 -2.00
C SER A 9 -1.88 28.87 -0.85
N GLY A 10 -2.55 29.27 0.23
CA GLY A 10 -2.87 28.41 1.35
C GLY A 10 -3.45 27.08 0.87
N LEU A 11 -2.81 25.98 1.28
CA LEU A 11 -3.30 24.63 1.11
C LEU A 11 -4.57 24.45 1.94
N THR A 12 -5.72 24.70 1.33
CA THR A 12 -6.98 24.18 1.86
C THR A 12 -6.93 22.65 1.73
N PRO A 13 -7.24 21.89 2.80
CA PRO A 13 -7.27 20.44 2.73
C PRO A 13 -8.45 20.06 1.85
N PHE A 14 -8.18 19.76 0.59
CA PHE A 14 -9.13 19.10 -0.29
C PHE A 14 -9.52 17.77 0.37
N LYS A 15 -10.63 17.75 1.11
CA LYS A 15 -11.43 16.53 1.30
C LYS A 15 -12.00 16.17 -0.07
N LYS A 16 -11.16 15.66 -0.97
CA LYS A 16 -11.61 15.00 -2.19
C LYS A 16 -12.42 13.80 -1.74
N LYS A 17 -13.74 13.93 -1.77
CA LYS A 17 -14.65 12.80 -1.70
C LYS A 17 -14.20 11.87 -2.82
N LEU A 18 -13.70 10.70 -2.43
CA LEU A 18 -13.22 9.68 -3.34
C LEU A 18 -14.32 9.39 -4.36
N LEU A 19 -14.06 9.64 -5.63
CA LEU A 19 -14.95 9.22 -6.71
C LEU A 19 -14.82 7.70 -6.77
N GLU A 20 -15.84 7.03 -6.25
CA GLU A 20 -15.98 5.58 -6.29
C GLU A 20 -16.30 5.18 -7.74
N THR A 21 -15.56 4.20 -8.26
CA THR A 21 -15.81 3.61 -9.57
C THR A 21 -15.99 2.12 -9.36
N ASP A 22 -17.20 1.63 -9.60
CA ASP A 22 -17.45 0.20 -9.69
C ASP A 22 -16.77 -0.30 -10.96
N SER A 23 -15.84 -1.23 -10.78
CA SER A 23 -15.09 -1.90 -11.86
C SER A 23 -15.08 -3.39 -11.59
N ASP A 24 -15.20 -4.19 -12.64
CA ASP A 24 -15.04 -5.64 -12.52
C ASP A 24 -13.60 -6.02 -12.12
N PHE A 25 -12.65 -5.14 -12.42
CA PHE A 25 -11.22 -5.32 -12.14
C PHE A 25 -10.77 -4.54 -10.89
N ILE A 26 -9.65 -4.98 -10.31
CA ILE A 26 -9.07 -4.31 -9.16
C ILE A 26 -8.50 -2.96 -9.57
N LEU A 27 -8.83 -1.92 -8.80
CA LEU A 27 -8.21 -0.61 -8.90
C LEU A 27 -7.19 -0.44 -7.78
N ILE A 28 -6.07 0.23 -8.05
CA ILE A 28 -5.04 0.51 -7.03
C ILE A 28 -5.11 1.99 -6.65
N SER A 29 -5.28 2.28 -5.37
CA SER A 29 -5.23 3.64 -4.84
C SER A 29 -4.05 3.83 -3.89
N PHE A 30 -3.30 4.91 -4.09
CA PHE A 30 -2.20 5.34 -3.22
C PHE A 30 -2.60 6.40 -2.18
N GLN A 31 -3.88 6.77 -2.11
CA GLN A 31 -4.35 7.87 -1.26
C GLN A 31 -4.21 7.61 0.24
N LYS A 32 -3.95 6.37 0.63
CA LYS A 32 -3.85 5.92 2.04
C LYS A 32 -2.46 5.41 2.39
N VAL A 33 -1.48 5.62 1.51
CA VAL A 33 -0.09 5.27 1.78
C VAL A 33 0.41 6.10 2.96
N VAL A 34 0.96 5.42 3.97
CA VAL A 34 1.55 6.09 5.13
C VAL A 34 2.88 6.73 4.76
N ASP A 35 3.12 7.93 5.27
CA ASP A 35 4.43 8.56 5.20
C ASP A 35 5.33 7.98 6.31
N CYS A 36 6.23 7.07 5.94
CA CYS A 36 7.08 6.32 6.86
C CYS A 36 8.34 5.82 6.13
N ASN A 37 9.52 6.11 6.66
CA ASN A 37 10.81 5.72 6.07
C ASN A 37 11.12 4.22 6.14
N THR A 38 10.25 3.43 6.78
CA THR A 38 10.45 1.99 6.95
C THR A 38 9.41 1.16 6.23
N TYR A 39 8.12 1.51 6.34
CA TYR A 39 7.04 0.72 5.72
C TYR A 39 6.21 1.53 4.72
N GLY A 40 6.58 2.78 4.46
CA GLY A 40 5.92 3.60 3.43
C GLY A 40 6.31 3.15 2.03
N LEU A 41 5.74 3.82 1.02
CA LEU A 41 6.13 3.57 -0.36
C LEU A 41 7.53 4.16 -0.63
N CYS A 42 8.50 3.29 -0.90
CA CYS A 42 9.89 3.67 -1.17
C CYS A 42 10.08 4.24 -2.59
N LEU A 43 9.59 5.47 -2.83
CA LEU A 43 9.78 6.19 -4.09
C LEU A 43 11.04 7.07 -4.13
N THR A 44 11.76 7.18 -3.01
CA THR A 44 12.90 8.12 -2.89
C THR A 44 14.08 7.48 -2.16
N ASN A 45 15.25 8.12 -2.29
CA ASN A 45 16.51 7.77 -1.63
C ASN A 45 16.51 7.92 -0.09
N LYS A 46 15.42 8.43 0.51
CA LYS A 46 15.31 8.69 1.96
C LYS A 46 14.77 7.52 2.78
N HIS A 47 14.48 6.38 2.13
CA HIS A 47 13.99 5.20 2.83
C HIS A 47 15.17 4.45 3.45
N ASP A 48 15.19 4.32 4.78
CA ASP A 48 16.36 3.94 5.58
C ASP A 48 16.96 2.57 5.22
N LYS A 49 16.20 1.74 4.52
CA LYS A 49 16.56 0.34 4.26
C LYS A 49 17.06 0.02 2.86
N TYR A 50 16.81 0.88 1.86
CA TYR A 50 17.10 0.53 0.48
C TYR A 50 18.14 1.46 -0.13
N ASN A 51 19.29 0.89 -0.49
CA ASN A 51 20.20 1.50 -1.45
C ASN A 51 19.52 1.62 -2.84
N GLU A 52 20.01 2.51 -3.70
CA GLU A 52 19.39 2.85 -4.99
C GLU A 52 19.12 1.64 -5.90
N LEU A 53 20.04 0.66 -5.94
CA LEU A 53 19.89 -0.58 -6.72
C LEU A 53 18.72 -1.45 -6.23
N ASN A 54 18.58 -1.61 -4.92
CA ASN A 54 17.47 -2.36 -4.33
C ASN A 54 16.13 -1.64 -4.52
N GLN A 55 16.11 -0.30 -4.50
CA GLN A 55 14.90 0.49 -4.78
C GLN A 55 14.38 0.24 -6.20
N LYS A 56 15.26 0.22 -7.20
CA LYS A 56 14.86 -0.01 -8.60
C LYS A 56 14.25 -1.39 -8.78
N HIS A 57 14.87 -2.44 -8.23
CA HIS A 57 14.36 -3.80 -8.32
C HIS A 57 13.01 -3.93 -7.63
N TYR A 58 12.93 -3.47 -6.38
CA TYR A 58 11.71 -3.42 -5.58
C TYR A 58 10.56 -2.72 -6.30
N ASN A 59 10.79 -1.51 -6.82
CA ASN A 59 9.78 -0.73 -7.54
C ASN A 59 9.32 -1.43 -8.81
N THR A 60 10.23 -2.11 -9.52
CA THR A 60 9.89 -2.89 -10.71
C THR A 60 8.94 -4.04 -10.37
N GLU A 61 9.22 -4.79 -9.31
CA GLU A 61 8.38 -5.92 -8.89
C GLU A 61 7.03 -5.46 -8.33
N LEU A 62 7.00 -4.32 -7.62
CA LEU A 62 5.75 -3.71 -7.17
C LEU A 62 4.88 -3.25 -8.35
N LEU A 63 5.46 -2.63 -9.38
CA LEU A 63 4.73 -2.25 -10.59
C LEU A 63 4.21 -3.47 -11.36
N LYS A 64 4.97 -4.58 -11.39
CA LYS A 64 4.48 -5.85 -11.95
C LYS A 64 3.28 -6.38 -11.17
N LEU A 65 3.30 -6.32 -9.85
CA LEU A 65 2.15 -6.66 -9.00
C LEU A 65 0.94 -5.79 -9.34
N PHE A 66 1.08 -4.45 -9.42
CA PHE A 66 -0.05 -3.58 -9.74
C PHE A 66 -0.62 -3.86 -11.13
N ASN A 67 0.23 -4.02 -12.14
CA ASN A 67 -0.21 -4.39 -13.49
C ASN A 67 -0.91 -5.76 -13.51
N PHE A 68 -0.48 -6.70 -12.67
CA PHE A 68 -1.15 -7.98 -12.50
C PHE A 68 -2.54 -7.81 -11.87
N LEU A 69 -2.64 -7.09 -10.74
CA LEU A 69 -3.90 -6.88 -10.03
C LEU A 69 -4.94 -6.15 -10.89
N CYS A 70 -4.55 -5.11 -11.63
CA CYS A 70 -5.45 -4.35 -12.49
C CYS A 70 -6.06 -5.17 -13.65
N LYS A 71 -5.59 -6.39 -13.88
CA LYS A 71 -6.12 -7.33 -14.90
C LYS A 71 -6.95 -8.45 -14.27
N LYS A 72 -7.20 -8.37 -12.97
CA LYS A 72 -7.87 -9.42 -12.20
C LYS A 72 -9.10 -8.87 -11.49
N THR A 73 -10.10 -9.74 -11.38
CA THR A 73 -11.22 -9.55 -10.47
C THR A 73 -10.80 -9.93 -9.05
N TRP A 74 -11.54 -9.44 -8.06
CA TRP A 74 -11.34 -9.87 -6.68
C TRP A 74 -11.60 -11.36 -6.46
N GLN A 75 -12.49 -11.97 -7.25
CA GLN A 75 -12.76 -13.41 -7.18
C GLN A 75 -11.53 -14.21 -7.64
N GLU A 76 -10.92 -13.82 -8.76
CA GLU A 76 -9.71 -14.49 -9.25
C GLU A 76 -8.56 -14.38 -8.25
N VAL A 77 -8.35 -13.19 -7.68
CA VAL A 77 -7.32 -12.96 -6.67
C VAL A 77 -7.56 -13.80 -5.40
N ASN A 78 -8.81 -13.93 -4.96
CA ASN A 78 -9.14 -14.76 -3.79
C ASN A 78 -8.79 -16.24 -4.00
N ASN A 79 -8.70 -16.70 -5.25
CA ASN A 79 -8.29 -18.07 -5.58
C ASN A 79 -6.76 -18.24 -5.58
N LEU A 80 -5.99 -17.15 -5.49
CA LEU A 80 -4.52 -17.15 -5.50
C LEU A 80 -3.90 -17.16 -4.10
N ARG A 81 -4.67 -17.41 -3.04
CA ARG A 81 -4.21 -17.33 -1.64
C ARG A 81 -2.89 -18.05 -1.36
N HIS A 82 -2.67 -19.21 -1.99
CA HIS A 82 -1.49 -20.04 -1.77
C HIS A 82 -0.33 -19.76 -2.74
N ASN A 83 -0.49 -18.82 -3.69
CA ASN A 83 0.59 -18.55 -4.64
C ASN A 83 1.75 -17.84 -3.93
N MET A 84 2.95 -18.39 -4.06
CA MET A 84 4.16 -17.79 -3.48
C MET A 84 4.47 -16.41 -4.09
N ASN A 85 4.11 -16.19 -5.37
CA ASN A 85 4.24 -14.92 -6.05
C ASN A 85 2.85 -14.41 -6.46
N TYR A 86 2.50 -13.18 -6.10
CA TYR A 86 1.19 -12.59 -6.39
C TYR A 86 0.01 -13.24 -5.65
N GLY A 87 0.28 -14.02 -4.60
CA GLY A 87 -0.76 -14.54 -3.71
C GLY A 87 -1.31 -13.49 -2.76
N LEU A 88 -2.45 -13.81 -2.14
CA LEU A 88 -3.17 -12.95 -1.21
C LEU A 88 -3.24 -13.59 0.18
N GLU A 89 -2.82 -12.85 1.20
CA GLU A 89 -3.10 -13.17 2.59
C GLU A 89 -4.12 -12.17 3.15
N ILE A 90 -5.05 -12.65 3.96
CA ILE A 90 -6.00 -11.80 4.68
C ILE A 90 -5.74 -11.99 6.17
N VAL A 91 -5.29 -10.93 6.82
CA VAL A 91 -4.84 -10.99 8.21
C VAL A 91 -5.66 -10.02 9.04
N LYS A 92 -6.06 -10.43 10.25
CA LYS A 92 -6.72 -9.53 11.21
C LYS A 92 -5.71 -8.49 11.70
N ILE A 93 -6.13 -7.24 11.83
CA ILE A 93 -5.25 -6.17 12.32
C ILE A 93 -4.73 -6.48 13.74
N ASP A 94 -5.52 -7.18 14.56
CA ASP A 94 -5.13 -7.60 15.92
C ASP A 94 -3.97 -8.63 15.94
N ASN A 95 -3.68 -9.30 14.82
CA ASN A 95 -2.60 -10.28 14.72
C ASN A 95 -1.25 -9.66 14.28
N MET A 96 -1.20 -8.32 14.15
CA MET A 96 0.01 -7.60 13.73
C MET A 96 1.01 -7.51 14.88
N ARG A 97 2.27 -7.90 14.63
CA ARG A 97 3.32 -7.94 15.66
C ARG A 97 4.12 -6.65 15.74
N ASN A 98 4.38 -6.00 14.59
CA ASN A 98 5.26 -4.83 14.50
C ASN A 98 4.54 -3.58 14.04
N LEU A 99 3.45 -3.22 14.72
CA LEU A 99 2.83 -1.93 14.51
C LEU A 99 3.79 -0.82 14.94
N LYS A 100 4.55 -0.26 14.00
CA LYS A 100 4.88 1.16 14.12
C LYS A 100 3.54 1.86 14.28
N GLN A 101 3.35 2.54 15.41
CA GLN A 101 2.09 3.16 15.84
C GLN A 101 1.30 3.81 14.69
N ASN A 102 2.01 4.40 13.73
CA ASN A 102 1.47 5.05 12.53
C ASN A 102 0.65 4.10 11.62
N ILE A 103 1.06 2.85 11.42
CA ILE A 103 0.33 1.88 10.57
C ILE A 103 -0.96 1.43 11.27
N TYR A 104 -0.89 1.12 12.56
CA TYR A 104 -2.06 0.73 13.34
C TYR A 104 -3.10 1.85 13.35
N THR A 105 -2.64 3.07 13.63
CA THR A 105 -3.47 4.27 13.64
C THR A 105 -4.14 4.45 12.28
N ALA A 106 -3.41 4.27 11.17
CA ALA A 106 -3.98 4.36 9.82
C ALA A 106 -5.13 3.37 9.61
N PHE A 107 -4.98 2.09 9.97
CA PHE A 107 -6.07 1.11 9.81
C PHE A 107 -7.26 1.36 10.76
N ASN A 108 -6.99 1.79 11.98
CA ASN A 108 -8.03 2.18 12.94
C ASN A 108 -8.84 3.38 12.46
N ASP A 109 -8.19 4.44 11.97
CA ASP A 109 -8.84 5.63 11.42
C ASP A 109 -9.72 5.31 10.20
N LEU A 110 -9.38 4.23 9.48
CA LEU A 110 -10.13 3.71 8.35
C LEU A 110 -11.26 2.74 8.76
N ASN A 111 -11.39 2.44 10.06
CA ASN A 111 -12.31 1.46 10.62
C ASN A 111 -12.22 0.09 9.94
N GLN A 112 -10.99 -0.36 9.64
CA GLN A 112 -10.72 -1.63 8.97
C GLN A 112 -10.24 -2.67 9.98
N LYS A 113 -10.87 -3.86 9.98
CA LYS A 113 -10.52 -4.98 10.87
C LYS A 113 -9.58 -6.00 10.24
N THR A 114 -9.41 -5.93 8.92
CA THR A 114 -8.61 -6.88 8.14
C THR A 114 -7.71 -6.14 7.17
N MET A 115 -6.49 -6.66 7.02
CA MET A 115 -5.54 -6.23 6.00
C MET A 115 -5.43 -7.29 4.91
N TYR A 116 -5.40 -6.81 3.66
CA TYR A 116 -5.12 -7.58 2.46
C TYR A 116 -3.64 -7.40 2.14
N ASN A 117 -2.90 -8.50 2.09
CA ASN A 117 -1.46 -8.52 1.84
C ASN A 117 -1.19 -9.27 0.55
N PHE A 118 -0.75 -8.55 -0.48
CA PHE A 118 -0.36 -9.14 -1.75
C PHE A 118 1.14 -9.43 -1.77
N ARG A 119 1.50 -10.69 -2.03
CA ARG A 119 2.91 -11.12 -2.12
C ARG A 119 3.52 -10.67 -3.44
N PHE A 120 4.74 -10.15 -3.40
CA PHE A 120 5.56 -9.93 -4.59
C PHE A 120 7.04 -10.11 -4.22
N LYS A 121 7.70 -11.13 -4.76
CA LYS A 121 9.05 -11.54 -4.31
C LYS A 121 9.06 -11.72 -2.79
N ASP A 122 10.02 -11.07 -2.14
CA ASP A 122 10.24 -11.08 -0.70
C ASP A 122 9.51 -9.93 0.01
N TYR A 123 8.45 -9.39 -0.60
CA TYR A 123 7.73 -8.22 -0.09
C TYR A 123 6.22 -8.46 -0.07
N ARG A 124 5.50 -7.65 0.72
CA ARG A 124 4.04 -7.64 0.75
C ARG A 124 3.51 -6.22 0.60
N ALA A 125 2.57 -6.05 -0.32
CA ALA A 125 1.81 -4.83 -0.47
C ALA A 125 0.60 -4.92 0.44
N CYS A 126 0.58 -4.09 1.47
CA CYS A 126 -0.32 -4.17 2.60
C CYS A 126 -1.35 -3.05 2.51
N GLY A 127 -2.63 -3.41 2.54
CA GLY A 127 -3.71 -2.44 2.38
C GLY A 127 -5.08 -2.99 2.74
N TYR A 128 -6.12 -2.27 2.36
CA TYR A 128 -7.49 -2.73 2.54
C TYR A 128 -8.29 -2.64 1.25
N ARG A 129 -9.35 -3.43 1.19
CA ARG A 129 -10.30 -3.42 0.08
C ARG A 129 -11.51 -2.57 0.43
N LYS A 130 -11.95 -1.73 -0.51
CA LYS A 130 -13.31 -1.19 -0.52
C LYS A 130 -13.84 -1.25 -1.95
N ASN A 131 -14.93 -1.99 -2.15
CA ASN A 131 -15.51 -2.31 -3.45
C ASN A 131 -14.46 -2.94 -4.40
N SER A 132 -14.21 -2.32 -5.54
CA SER A 132 -13.22 -2.74 -6.53
C SER A 132 -11.80 -2.27 -6.21
N THR A 133 -11.63 -1.33 -5.27
CA THR A 133 -10.34 -0.68 -5.03
C THR A 133 -9.57 -1.34 -3.90
N PHE A 134 -8.31 -1.66 -4.17
CA PHE A 134 -7.28 -1.91 -3.18
C PHE A 134 -6.59 -0.59 -2.84
N TYR A 135 -6.76 -0.15 -1.59
CA TYR A 135 -6.08 1.02 -1.04
C TYR A 135 -4.78 0.56 -0.40
N LEU A 136 -3.66 0.85 -1.05
CA LEU A 136 -2.35 0.59 -0.50
C LEU A 136 -2.13 1.47 0.74
N VAL A 137 -1.68 0.86 1.83
CA VAL A 137 -1.35 1.55 3.08
C VAL A 137 0.14 1.52 3.34
N CYS A 138 0.76 0.34 3.27
CA CYS A 138 2.18 0.17 3.58
C CYS A 138 2.78 -1.01 2.83
N ILE A 139 4.07 -1.23 3.03
CA ILE A 139 4.87 -2.28 2.42
C ILE A 139 5.63 -3.01 3.51
N ASP A 140 5.31 -4.28 3.70
CA ASP A 140 6.07 -5.15 4.59
C ASP A 140 7.21 -5.83 3.82
N HIS A 141 8.42 -5.58 4.27
CA HIS A 141 9.61 -5.87 3.50
C HIS A 141 10.72 -6.58 4.28
N ASP A 142 10.57 -6.71 5.60
CA ASP A 142 11.36 -7.62 6.43
C ASP A 142 10.55 -8.82 6.91
N TYR A 143 9.30 -8.98 6.46
CA TYR A 143 8.40 -10.01 6.99
C TYR A 143 8.18 -9.87 8.49
N SER A 144 8.18 -8.62 8.97
CA SER A 144 8.14 -8.36 10.40
C SER A 144 6.80 -7.76 10.82
N LEU A 145 6.02 -7.23 9.87
CA LEU A 145 4.76 -6.53 10.18
C LEU A 145 3.76 -7.45 10.93
N TYR A 146 3.74 -8.74 10.62
CA TYR A 146 2.89 -9.74 11.28
C TYR A 146 3.51 -11.14 11.21
N ASP A 147 2.86 -12.11 11.86
CA ASP A 147 3.24 -13.51 11.71
C ASP A 147 2.75 -14.05 10.36
N HIS A 148 3.68 -14.36 9.47
CA HIS A 148 3.37 -14.90 8.15
C HIS A 148 2.94 -16.38 8.17
N GLY A 149 2.95 -17.02 9.34
CA GLY A 149 2.78 -18.46 9.45
C GLY A 149 4.00 -19.17 8.87
N LYS A 150 4.67 -19.99 9.69
CA LYS A 150 5.61 -20.98 9.16
C LYS A 150 4.86 -22.14 8.55
#